data_AF-A0A4Z2B4M6-F1
#
_entry.id   AF-A0A4Z2B4M6-F1
#
_cell.length_a   1.000
_cell.length_b   1.000
_cell.length_c   1.000
_cell.angle_alpha   90.00
_cell.angle_beta   90.00
_cell.angle_gamma   90.00
#
_symmetry.space_group_name_H-M   'P 1'
#
loop_
_entity.id
_entity.type
_entity.pdbx_description
1 polymer ?
#
loop_
_entity_poly.entity_id
_entity_poly.type
_entity_poly.pdbx_seq_one_letter_code
_entity_poly.pdbx_strand_id
1 'polypeptide(L)'
;MTRQPMSFIYAFPSSNQSSNRICRHMRAGILLQPSAFWRGTFNQLPDLWGRTRISFDFTVLIVCVAQNAASFVVAARNASASTTNLKDLLADLIPKEQNRIKNFKQQYGKNNIGQITVDMVYGGMRGMKGLVYETSVLDPDEGIRFRGYSIPECQKLLPKAPGGEEPLPEGLFWLLVTGQVPTEEQVNWVSKEWAKRAALPSHVVTMLDNFPTNLHPMSQFSAAVTALNSESNFARAYSEGVHKSKYWEFVYEDSMDLIAKLPCVAAKIYRNLYREGSSIGAIDSNLDWSHNFTNMLGYSDSQFTELMRLYLTIHSDHEGGNVSAHTSHLVGSALSDPYLSFSAAMNGLAGPLHGLANQVVPGYGHAVLRKTDPRYTCQREFAMKHLPNDPMFKLVAQLYKIVPNVLLEQGKAKNPWPNVDAHSGVLLQYYGMTEMNYYTVLFGVSRALGVLSQLVWSRALGFPLERPKSMSTDGLMNLVGAKSG
;
A
#
# COMPACT_ATOMS: atom_id res chain seq x y z
N MET A 1 -36.71 -12.99 -51.35
CA MET A 1 -37.92 -13.13 -50.52
C MET A 1 -37.66 -12.46 -49.18
N THR A 2 -38.33 -11.33 -48.99
CA THR A 2 -38.27 -10.41 -47.86
C THR A 2 -39.27 -10.79 -46.77
N ARG A 3 -38.91 -10.57 -45.49
CA ARG A 3 -39.75 -10.27 -44.29
C ARG A 3 -38.83 -10.40 -43.07
N GLN A 4 -38.82 -9.57 -42.03
CA GLN A 4 -39.31 -8.24 -41.69
C GLN A 4 -38.71 -7.95 -40.29
N PRO A 5 -38.26 -6.74 -39.93
CA PRO A 5 -37.79 -6.46 -38.56
C PRO A 5 -38.94 -5.97 -37.66
N MET A 6 -39.02 -6.47 -36.42
CA MET A 6 -39.92 -5.95 -35.38
C MET A 6 -39.30 -4.73 -34.70
N SER A 7 -39.96 -3.58 -34.82
CA SER A 7 -39.72 -2.36 -34.07
C SER A 7 -40.79 -2.19 -32.99
N PHE A 8 -40.38 -2.12 -31.72
CA PHE A 8 -41.25 -1.73 -30.61
C PHE A 8 -41.16 -0.22 -30.38
N ILE A 9 -42.28 0.47 -30.60
CA ILE A 9 -42.53 1.87 -30.26
C ILE A 9 -43.16 1.87 -28.87
N TYR A 10 -42.54 2.53 -27.89
CA TYR A 10 -43.21 2.89 -26.63
C TYR A 10 -43.73 4.33 -26.73
N ALA A 11 -45.06 4.46 -26.72
CA ALA A 11 -45.78 5.71 -26.68
C ALA A 11 -45.99 6.17 -25.22
N PHE A 12 -45.73 7.45 -24.97
CA PHE A 12 -46.18 8.18 -23.78
C PHE A 12 -47.70 8.38 -23.81
N PRO A 13 -48.38 8.36 -22.65
CA PRO A 13 -49.61 9.12 -22.46
C PRO A 13 -49.37 10.31 -21.52
N SER A 14 -49.60 11.49 -22.07
CA SER A 14 -49.94 12.73 -21.37
C SER A 14 -51.41 12.73 -20.97
N SER A 15 -51.75 13.15 -19.75
CA SER A 15 -53.06 13.77 -19.48
C SER A 15 -52.99 14.71 -18.27
N ASN A 16 -53.23 15.99 -18.56
CA ASN A 16 -53.52 17.10 -17.66
C ASN A 16 -55.01 17.07 -17.25
N GLN A 17 -55.33 17.50 -16.03
CA GLN A 17 -56.50 18.32 -15.59
C GLN A 17 -56.56 18.25 -14.04
N SER A 18 -56.16 19.26 -13.26
CA SER A 18 -56.76 20.57 -12.97
C SER A 18 -58.03 20.54 -12.09
N SER A 19 -57.95 21.09 -10.87
CA SER A 19 -58.82 22.19 -10.39
C SER A 19 -58.59 22.57 -8.91
N ASN A 20 -58.20 23.85 -8.68
CA ASN A 20 -58.75 24.87 -7.75
C ASN A 20 -58.91 24.55 -6.24
N ARG A 21 -58.62 25.42 -5.25
CA ARG A 21 -58.65 26.90 -5.17
C ARG A 21 -58.20 27.39 -3.76
N ILE A 22 -57.75 28.66 -3.66
CA ILE A 22 -57.89 29.64 -2.53
C ILE A 22 -56.94 29.44 -1.30
N CYS A 23 -56.21 30.40 -0.70
CA CYS A 23 -56.16 31.88 -0.59
C CYS A 23 -54.70 32.30 -0.24
N ARG A 24 -54.00 33.28 -0.86
CA ARG A 24 -54.06 34.76 -0.78
C ARG A 24 -53.74 35.38 0.62
N HIS A 25 -52.52 35.93 0.83
CA HIS A 25 -52.24 37.39 1.02
C HIS A 25 -50.77 37.76 1.41
N MET A 26 -50.23 38.72 0.65
CA MET A 26 -49.32 39.87 0.92
C MET A 26 -47.99 39.68 1.71
N ARG A 27 -46.77 40.00 1.21
CA ARG A 27 -46.12 41.20 0.57
C ARG A 27 -45.91 42.44 1.48
N ALA A 28 -44.63 42.71 1.80
CA ALA A 28 -43.88 43.98 1.71
C ALA A 28 -42.43 43.67 2.16
N GLY A 29 -41.30 44.02 1.53
CA GLY A 29 -40.98 45.00 0.50
C GLY A 29 -40.54 46.33 1.14
N ILE A 30 -39.22 46.60 1.22
CA ILE A 30 -38.58 47.94 1.16
C ILE A 30 -37.06 47.78 0.94
N LEU A 31 -36.56 48.48 -0.09
CA LEU A 31 -35.17 48.75 -0.44
C LEU A 31 -34.60 49.92 0.39
N LEU A 32 -33.25 50.01 0.53
CA LEU A 32 -32.42 51.17 0.13
C LEU A 32 -30.96 51.02 0.64
N GLN A 33 -29.99 51.28 -0.25
CA GLN A 33 -28.55 51.55 0.00
C GLN A 33 -28.31 53.10 0.01
N PRO A 34 -27.06 53.65 -0.05
CA PRO A 34 -25.93 53.66 0.92
C PRO A 34 -25.38 55.10 1.17
N SER A 35 -24.27 55.24 1.93
CA SER A 35 -23.32 56.41 2.13
C SER A 35 -23.18 56.79 3.62
N ALA A 36 -22.09 57.34 4.21
CA ALA A 36 -20.74 57.75 3.84
C ALA A 36 -19.88 57.96 5.12
N PHE A 37 -18.56 58.10 4.90
CA PHE A 37 -17.45 58.61 5.74
C PHE A 37 -17.75 59.63 6.87
N TRP A 38 -16.98 59.59 7.97
CA TRP A 38 -16.35 60.77 8.61
C TRP A 38 -15.12 60.39 9.49
N ARG A 39 -14.11 61.29 9.51
CA ARG A 39 -12.84 61.23 10.27
C ARG A 39 -12.98 61.86 11.67
N GLY A 40 -12.07 61.56 12.60
CA GLY A 40 -11.86 62.38 13.81
C GLY A 40 -10.74 61.89 14.72
N THR A 41 -9.63 62.62 14.74
CA THR A 41 -8.45 62.51 15.62
C THR A 41 -8.48 63.60 16.70
N PHE A 42 -8.04 63.32 17.95
CA PHE A 42 -6.98 64.02 18.71
C PHE A 42 -7.08 63.86 20.25
N ASN A 43 -5.94 63.46 20.84
CA ASN A 43 -5.29 63.84 22.10
C ASN A 43 -6.02 63.91 23.45
N GLN A 44 -5.40 63.24 24.44
CA GLN A 44 -4.93 63.86 25.69
C GLN A 44 -3.70 63.09 26.27
N LEU A 45 -2.64 63.85 26.56
CA LEU A 45 -1.40 63.55 27.33
C LEU A 45 -1.63 63.99 28.81
N PRO A 46 -0.79 63.69 29.83
CA PRO A 46 0.69 63.82 29.80
C PRO A 46 1.57 62.84 30.60
N ASP A 47 2.87 63.02 30.34
CA ASP A 47 4.10 62.40 30.83
C ASP A 47 4.34 62.37 32.35
N LEU A 48 5.20 61.45 32.80
CA LEU A 48 6.25 61.72 33.80
C LEU A 48 7.42 60.72 33.66
N TRP A 49 8.63 61.27 33.50
CA TRP A 49 9.91 60.58 33.34
C TRP A 49 10.50 60.11 34.67
N GLY A 50 11.19 58.96 34.65
CA GLY A 50 12.10 58.53 35.72
C GLY A 50 13.14 57.53 35.21
N ARG A 51 14.39 57.97 35.08
CA ARG A 51 15.55 57.17 34.64
C ARG A 51 16.07 56.27 35.77
N THR A 52 16.41 55.03 35.45
CA THR A 52 17.52 54.30 36.10
C THR A 52 18.11 53.28 35.12
N ARG A 53 19.39 53.45 34.78
CA ARG A 53 20.21 52.45 34.10
C ARG A 53 20.68 51.42 35.12
N ILE A 54 20.41 50.15 34.87
CA ILE A 54 21.17 49.04 35.46
C ILE A 54 21.46 48.04 34.34
N SER A 55 22.76 47.87 34.08
CA SER A 55 23.39 46.85 33.25
C SER A 55 23.22 45.47 33.88
N PHE A 56 22.79 44.47 33.10
CA PHE A 56 22.87 43.07 33.50
C PHE A 56 23.42 42.20 32.37
N ASP A 57 24.38 41.38 32.75
CA ASP A 57 25.22 40.51 31.94
C ASP A 57 24.45 39.45 31.17
N PHE A 58 24.94 39.21 29.95
CA PHE A 58 24.74 37.98 29.19
C PHE A 58 25.34 36.82 29.99
N THR A 59 24.51 35.88 30.46
CA THR A 59 24.71 34.41 30.50
C THR A 59 23.56 33.82 31.32
N VAL A 60 23.05 32.65 30.91
CA VAL A 60 21.95 31.87 31.55
C VAL A 60 20.53 32.22 31.07
N LEU A 61 20.23 31.91 29.80
CA LEU A 61 18.85 31.58 29.38
C LEU A 61 18.83 30.58 28.20
N ILE A 62 19.62 29.51 28.27
CA ILE A 62 19.51 28.35 27.35
C ILE A 62 19.73 27.06 28.15
N VAL A 63 18.81 26.72 29.07
CA VAL A 63 18.74 25.35 29.63
C VAL A 63 17.31 24.88 29.94
N CYS A 64 16.33 25.75 30.22
CA CYS A 64 15.05 25.29 30.80
C CYS A 64 13.87 25.00 29.83
N VAL A 65 14.08 24.89 28.51
CA VAL A 65 12.97 24.55 27.58
C VAL A 65 13.12 23.16 26.92
N ALA A 66 14.22 22.44 27.15
CA ALA A 66 14.49 21.17 26.46
C ALA A 66 14.03 19.89 27.20
N GLN A 67 13.48 19.97 28.41
CA GLN A 67 13.21 18.77 29.23
C GLN A 67 11.74 18.34 29.34
N ASN A 68 10.77 19.11 28.81
CA ASN A 68 9.34 18.78 28.93
C ASN A 68 8.66 18.29 27.64
N ALA A 69 9.36 18.25 26.49
CA ALA A 69 8.82 17.69 25.25
C ALA A 69 9.10 16.18 25.09
N ALA A 70 10.17 15.67 25.71
CA ALA A 70 10.56 14.25 25.60
C ALA A 70 9.73 13.33 26.52
N SER A 71 9.20 13.86 27.64
CA SER A 71 8.51 13.05 28.66
C SER A 71 7.04 12.75 28.33
N PHE A 72 6.41 13.51 27.42
CA PHE A 72 5.03 13.26 26.98
C PHE A 72 4.91 12.23 25.84
N VAL A 73 6.02 11.92 25.14
CA VAL A 73 6.02 10.91 24.06
C VAL A 73 6.25 9.49 24.60
N VAL A 74 6.84 9.35 25.79
CA VAL A 74 7.17 8.05 26.39
C VAL A 74 6.03 7.50 27.28
N ALA A 75 5.16 8.36 27.81
CA ALA A 75 4.15 7.96 28.81
C ALA A 75 2.86 7.33 28.24
N ALA A 76 2.70 7.25 26.91
CA ALA A 76 1.51 6.65 26.27
C ALA A 76 1.75 5.26 25.63
N ARG A 77 2.94 4.67 25.80
CA ARG A 77 3.32 3.40 25.11
C ARG A 77 3.18 2.11 25.93
N ASN A 78 2.75 2.18 27.20
CA ASN A 78 2.70 0.99 28.07
C ASN A 78 1.29 0.45 28.35
N ALA A 79 0.33 0.67 27.44
CA ALA A 79 -1.03 0.16 27.60
C ALA A 79 -1.51 -0.64 26.37
N SER A 80 -0.79 -1.71 25.99
CA SER A 80 -1.35 -2.92 25.34
C SER A 80 -0.36 -4.10 25.25
N ALA A 81 0.60 -4.21 26.18
CA ALA A 81 1.67 -5.22 26.10
C ALA A 81 1.26 -6.65 26.53
N SER A 82 -0.03 -6.95 26.72
CA SER A 82 -0.46 -8.25 27.30
C SER A 82 -1.05 -9.23 26.30
N THR A 83 -1.36 -8.84 25.05
CA THR A 83 -1.99 -9.76 24.08
C THR A 83 -1.07 -10.07 22.90
N THR A 84 -0.95 -11.36 22.60
CA THR A 84 -0.33 -11.85 21.36
C THR A 84 -1.33 -11.95 20.20
N ASN A 85 -2.63 -11.79 20.47
CA ASN A 85 -3.67 -11.90 19.46
C ASN A 85 -3.79 -10.58 18.66
N LEU A 86 -3.36 -10.63 17.39
CA LEU A 86 -3.38 -9.49 16.49
C LEU A 86 -4.79 -8.92 16.26
N LYS A 87 -5.82 -9.77 16.24
CA LYS A 87 -7.21 -9.32 16.00
C LYS A 87 -7.76 -8.49 17.15
N ASP A 88 -7.45 -8.87 18.38
CA ASP A 88 -7.87 -8.16 19.59
C ASP A 88 -7.19 -6.79 19.66
N LEU A 89 -5.88 -6.74 19.39
CA LEU A 89 -5.15 -5.47 19.31
C LEU A 89 -5.73 -4.55 18.22
N LEU A 90 -6.09 -5.11 17.06
CA LEU A 90 -6.71 -4.34 16.00
C LEU A 90 -8.09 -3.81 16.40
N ALA A 91 -8.90 -4.60 17.10
CA ALA A 91 -10.20 -4.17 17.64
C ALA A 91 -10.08 -2.95 18.57
N ASP A 92 -8.99 -2.85 19.34
CA ASP A 92 -8.71 -1.71 20.22
C ASP A 92 -8.23 -0.46 19.45
N LEU A 93 -7.53 -0.64 18.34
CA LEU A 93 -6.98 0.45 17.53
C LEU A 93 -8.02 1.09 16.61
N ILE A 94 -8.93 0.30 16.05
CA ILE A 94 -9.90 0.75 15.05
C ILE A 94 -10.76 1.93 15.53
N PRO A 95 -11.40 1.91 16.72
CA PRO A 95 -12.24 3.02 17.17
C PRO A 95 -11.46 4.33 17.35
N LYS A 96 -10.20 4.25 17.78
CA LYS A 96 -9.32 5.41 17.95
C LYS A 96 -9.06 6.07 16.59
N GLU A 97 -8.78 5.27 15.59
CA GLU A 97 -8.49 5.74 14.23
C GLU A 97 -9.74 6.26 13.51
N GLN A 98 -10.88 5.58 13.66
CA GLN A 98 -12.18 6.07 13.19
C GLN A 98 -12.50 7.47 13.76
N ASN A 99 -12.27 7.67 15.06
CA ASN A 99 -12.47 8.96 15.71
C ASN A 99 -11.48 10.02 15.21
N ARG A 100 -10.20 9.66 15.03
CA ARG A 100 -9.17 10.55 14.46
C ARG A 100 -9.59 11.07 13.08
N ILE A 101 -10.00 10.17 12.18
CA ILE A 101 -10.41 10.51 10.82
C ILE A 101 -11.72 11.30 10.82
N LYS A 102 -12.69 10.94 11.67
CA LYS A 102 -13.94 11.68 11.83
C LYS A 102 -13.66 13.14 12.22
N ASN A 103 -12.81 13.37 13.23
CA ASN A 103 -12.46 14.71 13.70
C ASN A 103 -11.69 15.49 12.62
N PHE A 104 -10.73 14.85 11.95
CA PHE A 104 -9.99 15.46 10.84
C PHE A 104 -10.93 15.91 9.70
N LYS A 105 -11.88 15.05 9.29
CA LYS A 105 -12.85 15.38 8.24
C LYS A 105 -13.85 16.46 8.65
N GLN A 106 -14.25 16.50 9.93
CA GLN A 106 -15.11 17.57 10.44
C GLN A 106 -14.44 18.95 10.34
N GLN A 107 -13.14 19.02 10.64
CA GLN A 107 -12.40 20.28 10.61
C GLN A 107 -11.89 20.67 9.21
N TYR A 108 -11.40 19.70 8.43
CA TYR A 108 -10.64 19.95 7.21
C TYR A 108 -11.22 19.31 5.94
N GLY A 109 -12.39 18.66 6.02
CA GLY A 109 -12.95 17.90 4.90
C GLY A 109 -13.28 18.71 3.63
N LYS A 110 -13.28 20.05 3.72
CA LYS A 110 -13.48 20.97 2.58
C LYS A 110 -12.19 21.65 2.10
N ASN A 111 -11.06 21.38 2.73
CA ASN A 111 -9.79 22.00 2.38
C ASN A 111 -9.31 21.48 1.01
N ASN A 112 -8.82 22.40 0.17
CA ASN A 112 -8.23 22.06 -1.12
C ASN A 112 -6.83 21.45 -0.91
N ILE A 113 -6.58 20.28 -1.51
CA ILE A 113 -5.31 19.53 -1.43
C ILE A 113 -4.55 19.44 -2.77
N GLY A 114 -5.08 20.06 -3.81
CA GLY A 114 -4.53 20.05 -5.17
C GLY A 114 -5.58 20.47 -6.22
N GLN A 115 -5.10 20.88 -7.39
CA GLN A 115 -5.94 21.17 -8.56
C GLN A 115 -5.98 19.95 -9.48
N ILE A 116 -7.06 19.80 -10.24
CA ILE A 116 -7.18 18.81 -11.32
C ILE A 116 -7.05 19.56 -12.65
N THR A 117 -6.15 19.12 -13.51
CA THR A 117 -5.89 19.71 -14.83
C THR A 117 -6.21 18.72 -15.94
N VAL A 118 -6.39 19.21 -17.18
CA VAL A 118 -6.62 18.37 -18.36
C VAL A 118 -5.49 17.34 -18.53
N ASP A 119 -4.23 17.76 -18.36
CA ASP A 119 -3.06 16.88 -18.47
C ASP A 119 -3.06 15.76 -17.42
N MET A 120 -3.56 16.02 -16.21
CA MET A 120 -3.67 14.99 -15.18
C MET A 120 -4.72 13.93 -15.53
N VAL A 121 -5.81 14.33 -16.18
CA VAL A 121 -6.88 13.41 -16.61
C VAL A 121 -6.38 12.51 -17.74
N TYR A 122 -5.72 13.06 -18.78
CA TYR A 122 -5.11 12.25 -19.84
C TYR A 122 -3.89 11.46 -19.37
N GLY A 123 -3.10 12.03 -18.47
CA GLY A 123 -1.84 11.47 -17.97
C GLY A 123 -2.01 10.40 -16.89
N GLY A 124 -3.20 9.79 -16.76
CA GLY A 124 -3.44 8.70 -15.82
C GLY A 124 -3.28 9.12 -14.36
N MET A 125 -3.84 10.26 -13.97
CA MET A 125 -3.81 10.79 -12.60
C MET A 125 -2.42 11.18 -12.08
N ARG A 126 -1.44 11.38 -12.96
CA ARG A 126 -0.09 11.81 -12.58
C ARG A 126 -0.12 13.08 -11.73
N GLY A 127 0.35 12.97 -10.49
CA GLY A 127 0.43 14.09 -9.55
C GLY A 127 -0.87 14.41 -8.80
N MET A 128 -1.95 13.67 -9.03
CA MET A 128 -3.21 13.83 -8.31
C MET A 128 -3.20 13.04 -6.99
N LYS A 129 -3.57 13.70 -5.89
CA LYS A 129 -3.83 13.02 -4.60
C LYS A 129 -5.24 12.43 -4.64
N GLY A 130 -5.36 11.16 -5.03
CA GLY A 130 -6.65 10.52 -5.35
C GLY A 130 -7.19 9.52 -4.32
N LEU A 131 -6.36 8.97 -3.44
CA LEU A 131 -6.76 7.94 -2.47
C LEU A 131 -6.04 8.10 -1.12
N VAL A 132 -6.59 7.44 -0.09
CA VAL A 132 -5.96 7.31 1.23
C VAL A 132 -5.42 5.89 1.36
N TYR A 133 -4.15 5.78 1.74
CA TYR A 133 -3.43 4.54 1.93
C TYR A 133 -2.49 4.72 3.13
N GLU A 134 -2.64 3.89 4.16
CA GLU A 134 -2.18 4.19 5.53
C GLU A 134 -0.92 3.41 5.94
N THR A 135 -0.61 2.32 5.24
CA THR A 135 0.42 1.35 5.65
C THR A 135 1.83 1.83 5.31
N SER A 136 2.01 2.57 4.22
CA SER A 136 3.32 3.09 3.82
C SER A 136 3.23 4.43 3.09
N VAL A 137 4.29 5.23 3.20
CA VAL A 137 4.45 6.54 2.56
C VAL A 137 5.88 6.72 2.09
N LEU A 138 6.08 7.22 0.87
CA LEU A 138 7.39 7.52 0.33
C LEU A 138 7.89 8.87 0.87
N ASP A 139 8.97 8.83 1.63
CA ASP A 139 9.76 10.00 1.98
C ASP A 139 10.71 10.33 0.80
N PRO A 140 10.63 11.53 0.18
CA PRO A 140 11.47 11.87 -0.97
C PRO A 140 12.97 11.85 -0.67
N ASP A 141 13.33 12.03 0.61
CA ASP A 141 14.70 12.12 1.07
C ASP A 141 15.14 10.84 1.78
N GLU A 142 14.25 10.06 2.40
CA GLU A 142 14.59 8.84 3.14
C GLU A 142 14.10 7.52 2.51
N GLY A 143 13.32 7.57 1.44
CA GLY A 143 12.76 6.38 0.81
C GLY A 143 11.45 5.91 1.45
N ILE A 144 11.01 4.69 1.10
CA ILE A 144 9.74 4.17 1.58
C ILE A 144 9.78 3.96 3.10
N ARG A 145 8.70 4.37 3.78
CA ARG A 145 8.50 4.15 5.22
C ARG A 145 7.30 3.25 5.46
N PHE A 146 7.45 2.24 6.30
CA PHE A 146 6.38 1.36 6.77
C PHE A 146 5.86 1.88 8.11
N ARG A 147 4.64 2.43 8.12
CA ARG A 147 4.06 3.10 9.31
C ARG A 147 5.00 4.11 9.98
N GLY A 148 5.77 4.83 9.16
CA GLY A 148 6.74 5.85 9.61
C GLY A 148 8.17 5.33 9.80
N TYR A 149 8.39 4.03 9.89
CA TYR A 149 9.72 3.43 10.04
C TYR A 149 10.38 3.21 8.67
N SER A 150 11.60 3.71 8.50
CA SER A 150 12.43 3.46 7.32
C SER A 150 12.94 2.01 7.26
N ILE A 151 13.45 1.58 6.09
CA ILE A 151 14.03 0.24 5.93
C ILE A 151 15.13 -0.06 6.97
N PRO A 152 16.12 0.84 7.21
CA PRO A 152 17.13 0.59 8.24
C PRO A 152 16.56 0.49 9.66
N GLU A 153 15.54 1.29 9.98
CA GLU A 153 14.84 1.18 11.27
C GLU A 153 14.11 -0.16 11.41
N CYS A 154 13.46 -0.63 10.33
CA CYS A 154 12.83 -1.94 10.29
C CYS A 154 13.86 -3.08 10.46
N GLN A 155 14.99 -3.05 9.76
CA GLN A 155 16.07 -4.04 9.93
C GLN A 155 16.58 -4.07 11.38
N LYS A 156 16.66 -2.91 12.04
CA LYS A 156 17.11 -2.83 13.43
C LYS A 156 16.07 -3.34 14.43
N LEU A 157 14.80 -2.96 14.25
CA LEU A 157 13.76 -3.11 15.28
C LEU A 157 12.91 -4.36 15.12
N LEU A 158 12.72 -4.88 13.90
CA LEU A 158 11.88 -6.06 13.69
C LEU A 158 12.58 -7.33 14.19
N PRO A 159 11.83 -8.25 14.83
CA PRO A 159 12.33 -9.56 15.20
C PRO A 159 12.87 -10.35 14.00
N LYS A 160 13.85 -11.19 14.29
CA LYS A 160 14.59 -12.02 13.33
C LYS A 160 14.39 -13.48 13.71
N ALA A 161 14.66 -14.39 12.77
CA ALA A 161 14.68 -15.80 13.10
C ALA A 161 15.82 -16.11 14.12
N PRO A 162 15.69 -17.16 14.94
CA PRO A 162 16.80 -17.61 15.79
C PRO A 162 18.06 -17.88 14.97
N GLY A 163 19.14 -17.15 15.27
CA GLY A 163 20.41 -17.24 14.52
C GLY A 163 20.42 -16.55 13.14
N GLY A 164 19.32 -15.90 12.75
CA GLY A 164 19.23 -15.05 11.56
C GLY A 164 19.49 -13.58 11.87
N GLU A 165 19.77 -12.82 10.81
CA GLU A 165 20.04 -11.39 10.85
C GLU A 165 18.99 -10.56 10.08
N GLU A 166 18.23 -11.17 9.18
CA GLU A 166 17.22 -10.47 8.39
C GLU A 166 15.83 -10.42 9.07
N PRO A 167 15.08 -9.32 8.90
CA PRO A 167 13.78 -9.13 9.55
C PRO A 167 12.74 -10.13 9.03
N LEU A 168 11.93 -10.66 9.94
CA LEU A 168 10.85 -11.58 9.60
C LEU A 168 9.64 -10.82 8.96
N PRO A 169 9.10 -11.28 7.81
CA PRO A 169 7.93 -10.68 7.18
C PRO A 169 6.68 -10.65 8.07
N GLU A 170 6.54 -11.60 8.99
CA GLU A 170 5.53 -11.64 10.04
C GLU A 170 5.56 -10.37 10.89
N GLY A 171 6.77 -9.93 11.27
CA GLY A 171 6.97 -8.74 12.07
C GLY A 171 6.62 -7.47 11.29
N LEU A 172 6.96 -7.45 9.99
CA LEU A 172 6.54 -6.37 9.10
C LEU A 172 5.01 -6.34 8.98
N PHE A 173 4.34 -7.48 8.75
CA PHE A 173 2.89 -7.52 8.65
C PHE A 173 2.21 -6.98 9.92
N TRP A 174 2.70 -7.39 11.09
CA TRP A 174 2.23 -6.83 12.36
C TRP A 174 2.39 -5.31 12.42
N LEU A 175 3.56 -4.81 12.02
CA LEU A 175 3.81 -3.36 11.93
C LEU A 175 2.81 -2.69 11.01
N LEU A 176 2.58 -3.21 9.79
CA LEU A 176 1.65 -2.60 8.84
C LEU A 176 0.20 -2.59 9.36
N VAL A 177 -0.24 -3.65 10.03
CA VAL A 177 -1.59 -3.75 10.58
C VAL A 177 -1.77 -2.85 11.80
N THR A 178 -0.76 -2.71 12.66
CA THR A 178 -0.94 -2.08 13.99
C THR A 178 -0.29 -0.70 14.14
N GLY A 179 0.70 -0.39 13.31
CA GLY A 179 1.60 0.76 13.51
C GLY A 179 2.62 0.56 14.64
N GLN A 180 2.70 -0.63 15.24
CA GLN A 180 3.54 -0.94 16.39
C GLN A 180 4.59 -1.99 16.01
N VAL A 181 5.81 -1.86 16.55
CA VAL A 181 6.85 -2.90 16.40
C VAL A 181 6.48 -4.08 17.30
N PRO A 182 6.37 -5.30 16.77
CA PRO A 182 5.99 -6.48 17.56
C PRO A 182 7.12 -6.98 18.46
N THR A 183 6.74 -7.71 19.51
CA THR A 183 7.65 -8.55 20.30
C THR A 183 7.96 -9.88 19.58
N GLU A 184 8.98 -10.60 20.02
CA GLU A 184 9.29 -11.95 19.51
C GLU A 184 8.11 -12.92 19.70
N GLU A 185 7.42 -12.86 20.83
CA GLU A 185 6.25 -13.70 21.12
C GLU A 185 5.10 -13.44 20.14
N GLN A 186 4.87 -12.17 19.78
CA GLN A 186 3.87 -11.77 18.79
C GLN A 186 4.23 -12.27 17.39
N VAL A 187 5.50 -12.16 16.98
CA VAL A 187 5.97 -12.69 15.70
C VAL A 187 5.86 -14.22 15.64
N ASN A 188 6.22 -14.92 16.72
CA ASN A 188 6.06 -16.36 16.83
C ASN A 188 4.59 -16.79 16.78
N TRP A 189 3.69 -15.99 17.36
CA TRP A 189 2.25 -16.23 17.27
C TRP A 189 1.76 -16.11 15.81
N VAL A 190 2.16 -15.07 15.07
CA VAL A 190 1.80 -14.91 13.65
C VAL A 190 2.34 -16.07 12.82
N SER A 191 3.59 -16.47 13.03
CA SER A 191 4.23 -17.59 12.32
C SER A 191 3.40 -18.88 12.48
N LYS A 192 2.99 -19.18 13.72
CA LYS A 192 2.14 -20.35 14.04
C LYS A 192 0.74 -20.23 13.43
N GLU A 193 0.14 -19.05 13.44
CA GLU A 193 -1.17 -18.84 12.82
C GLU A 193 -1.12 -19.06 11.31
N TRP A 194 -0.12 -18.52 10.62
CA TRP A 194 0.03 -18.75 9.19
C TRP A 194 0.33 -20.23 8.86
N ALA A 195 1.16 -20.92 9.64
CA ALA A 195 1.38 -22.34 9.44
C ALA A 195 0.08 -23.17 9.56
N LYS A 196 -0.80 -22.85 10.52
CA LYS A 196 -2.09 -23.54 10.69
C LYS A 196 -3.08 -23.28 9.54
N ARG A 197 -3.00 -22.12 8.90
CA ARG A 197 -3.97 -21.63 7.89
C ARG A 197 -3.57 -21.97 6.45
N ALA A 198 -2.38 -22.54 6.24
CA ALA A 198 -1.75 -22.71 4.93
C ALA A 198 -2.34 -23.83 4.05
N ALA A 199 -3.35 -24.56 4.52
CA ALA A 199 -3.96 -25.66 3.78
C ALA A 199 -4.65 -25.19 2.48
N LEU A 200 -4.42 -25.92 1.39
CA LEU A 200 -5.09 -25.69 0.11
C LEU A 200 -6.21 -26.72 -0.10
N PRO A 201 -7.39 -26.29 -0.58
CA PRO A 201 -8.45 -27.22 -0.96
C PRO A 201 -8.06 -28.01 -2.22
N SER A 202 -8.60 -29.22 -2.35
CA SER A 202 -8.19 -30.19 -3.38
C SER A 202 -8.43 -29.71 -4.81
N HIS A 203 -9.48 -28.89 -5.05
CA HIS A 203 -9.76 -28.35 -6.38
C HIS A 203 -8.69 -27.36 -6.83
N VAL A 204 -8.10 -26.57 -5.92
CA VAL A 204 -7.01 -25.64 -6.24
C VAL A 204 -5.73 -26.41 -6.53
N VAL A 205 -5.43 -27.45 -5.75
CA VAL A 205 -4.29 -28.34 -5.99
C VAL A 205 -4.40 -28.99 -7.37
N THR A 206 -5.57 -29.58 -7.68
CA THR A 206 -5.86 -30.22 -8.97
C THR A 206 -5.76 -29.24 -10.13
N MET A 207 -6.28 -28.03 -9.96
CA MET A 207 -6.21 -27.00 -10.99
C MET A 207 -4.75 -26.60 -11.30
N LEU A 208 -3.92 -26.43 -10.27
CA LEU A 208 -2.51 -26.10 -10.42
C LEU A 208 -1.72 -27.20 -11.13
N ASP A 209 -2.02 -28.47 -10.85
CA ASP A 209 -1.36 -29.62 -11.49
C ASP A 209 -1.74 -29.79 -12.97
N ASN A 210 -2.90 -29.28 -13.36
CA ASN A 210 -3.40 -29.41 -14.73
C ASN A 210 -3.07 -28.20 -15.61
N PHE A 211 -2.44 -27.14 -15.08
CA PHE A 211 -2.03 -26.03 -15.92
C PHE A 211 -0.93 -26.45 -16.90
N PRO A 212 -1.04 -26.05 -18.19
CA PRO A 212 0.01 -26.34 -19.15
C PRO A 212 1.25 -25.46 -18.86
N THR A 213 2.44 -25.97 -19.17
CA THR A 213 3.72 -25.30 -18.87
C THR A 213 3.94 -23.99 -19.64
N ASN A 214 3.17 -23.74 -20.70
CA ASN A 214 3.19 -22.48 -21.45
C ASN A 214 2.32 -21.37 -20.81
N LEU A 215 1.49 -21.69 -19.81
CA LEU A 215 0.73 -20.68 -19.08
C LEU A 215 1.65 -19.94 -18.11
N HIS A 216 1.73 -18.62 -18.27
CA HIS A 216 2.64 -17.77 -17.50
C HIS A 216 2.45 -17.95 -15.97
N PRO A 217 3.53 -17.98 -15.15
CA PRO A 217 3.42 -18.21 -13.70
C PRO A 217 2.45 -17.25 -12.99
N MET A 218 2.47 -15.95 -13.34
CA MET A 218 1.52 -14.97 -12.78
C MET A 218 0.06 -15.26 -13.13
N SER A 219 -0.21 -15.83 -14.31
CA SER A 219 -1.57 -16.23 -14.70
C SER A 219 -2.03 -17.44 -13.91
N GLN A 220 -1.16 -18.43 -13.71
CA GLN A 220 -1.45 -19.57 -12.82
C GLN A 220 -1.72 -19.09 -11.39
N PHE A 221 -0.91 -18.14 -10.90
CA PHE A 221 -1.02 -17.57 -9.56
C PHE A 221 -2.34 -16.83 -9.36
N SER A 222 -2.71 -15.92 -10.26
CA SER A 222 -3.99 -15.19 -10.19
C SER A 222 -5.19 -16.14 -10.31
N ALA A 223 -5.15 -17.13 -11.20
CA ALA A 223 -6.22 -18.11 -11.36
C ALA A 223 -6.41 -18.94 -10.08
N ALA A 224 -5.33 -19.44 -9.49
CA ALA A 224 -5.36 -20.18 -8.23
C ALA A 224 -5.90 -19.35 -7.06
N VAL A 225 -5.45 -18.10 -6.92
CA VAL A 225 -5.98 -17.17 -5.91
C VAL A 225 -7.47 -16.91 -6.13
N THR A 226 -7.92 -16.78 -7.38
CA THR A 226 -9.35 -16.63 -7.69
C THR A 226 -10.14 -17.87 -7.27
N ALA A 227 -9.64 -19.08 -7.54
CA ALA A 227 -10.31 -20.31 -7.15
C ALA A 227 -10.33 -20.53 -5.62
N LEU A 228 -9.42 -19.91 -4.87
CA LEU A 228 -9.41 -19.92 -3.41
C LEU A 228 -10.54 -19.07 -2.78
N ASN A 229 -11.22 -18.21 -3.54
CA ASN A 229 -12.38 -17.46 -3.02
C ASN A 229 -13.53 -18.38 -2.56
N SER A 230 -13.55 -19.67 -2.97
CA SER A 230 -14.49 -20.66 -2.42
C SER A 230 -14.42 -20.78 -0.89
N GLU A 231 -13.27 -20.43 -0.31
CA GLU A 231 -13.00 -20.45 1.13
C GLU A 231 -13.30 -19.11 1.82
N SER A 232 -13.80 -18.09 1.10
CA SER A 232 -13.97 -16.75 1.65
C SER A 232 -15.08 -16.70 2.71
N ASN A 233 -14.68 -16.38 3.94
CA ASN A 233 -15.60 -16.14 5.05
C ASN A 233 -16.29 -14.79 4.92
N PHE A 234 -15.63 -13.77 4.35
CA PHE A 234 -16.25 -12.47 4.13
C PHE A 234 -17.37 -12.53 3.09
N ALA A 235 -17.16 -13.23 1.96
CA ALA A 235 -18.20 -13.40 0.95
C ALA A 235 -19.45 -14.07 1.53
N ARG A 236 -19.26 -15.15 2.32
CA ARG A 236 -20.33 -15.84 3.03
C ARG A 236 -21.03 -14.94 4.04
N ALA A 237 -20.29 -14.32 4.96
CA ALA A 237 -20.85 -13.46 6.00
C ALA A 237 -21.59 -12.24 5.42
N TYR A 238 -21.10 -11.67 4.31
CA TYR A 238 -21.79 -10.59 3.62
C TYR A 238 -23.14 -11.04 3.05
N SER A 239 -23.18 -12.23 2.42
CA SER A 239 -24.44 -12.79 1.90
C SER A 239 -25.47 -13.09 3.00
N GLU A 240 -24.99 -13.43 4.21
CA GLU A 240 -25.81 -13.67 5.41
C GLU A 240 -26.24 -12.37 6.11
N GLY A 241 -25.80 -11.20 5.64
CA GLY A 241 -26.25 -9.90 6.15
C GLY A 241 -25.46 -9.36 7.35
N VAL A 242 -24.17 -9.70 7.46
CA VAL A 242 -23.30 -9.15 8.53
C VAL A 242 -23.31 -7.61 8.54
N HIS A 243 -23.29 -7.03 9.74
CA HIS A 243 -23.31 -5.58 9.91
C HIS A 243 -22.02 -4.90 9.41
N LYS A 244 -22.14 -3.73 8.77
CA LYS A 244 -21.02 -2.98 8.16
C LYS A 244 -19.83 -2.75 9.10
N SER A 245 -20.07 -2.48 10.38
CA SER A 245 -18.99 -2.26 11.37
C SER A 245 -18.14 -3.50 11.65
N LYS A 246 -18.58 -4.68 11.19
CA LYS A 246 -17.94 -5.97 11.41
C LYS A 246 -17.26 -6.53 10.16
N TYR A 247 -17.36 -5.84 9.00
CA TYR A 247 -16.73 -6.29 7.75
C TYR A 247 -15.23 -6.57 7.89
N TRP A 248 -14.51 -5.72 8.65
CA TRP A 248 -13.07 -5.87 8.84
C TRP A 248 -12.70 -7.17 9.55
N GLU A 249 -13.58 -7.74 10.39
CA GLU A 249 -13.27 -8.95 11.15
C GLU A 249 -13.16 -10.16 10.25
N PHE A 250 -13.97 -10.24 9.20
CA PHE A 250 -13.96 -11.32 8.21
C PHE A 250 -12.93 -11.07 7.11
N VAL A 251 -12.74 -9.81 6.71
CA VAL A 251 -11.64 -9.44 5.80
C VAL A 251 -10.28 -9.68 6.45
N TYR A 252 -10.16 -9.54 7.76
CA TYR A 252 -8.97 -9.95 8.51
C TYR A 252 -8.72 -11.46 8.42
N GLU A 253 -9.73 -12.30 8.69
CA GLU A 253 -9.56 -13.77 8.60
C GLU A 253 -9.17 -14.18 7.18
N ASP A 254 -9.90 -13.70 6.16
CA ASP A 254 -9.60 -14.03 4.76
C ASP A 254 -8.21 -13.52 4.34
N SER A 255 -7.75 -12.39 4.88
CA SER A 255 -6.39 -11.89 4.63
C SER A 255 -5.32 -12.76 5.28
N MET A 256 -5.53 -13.20 6.52
CA MET A 256 -4.62 -14.12 7.23
C MET A 256 -4.54 -15.47 6.52
N ASP A 257 -5.69 -16.01 6.12
CA ASP A 257 -5.78 -17.28 5.40
C ASP A 257 -5.13 -17.19 4.01
N LEU A 258 -5.35 -16.09 3.29
CA LEU A 258 -4.72 -15.88 2.00
C LEU A 258 -3.20 -15.82 2.13
N ILE A 259 -2.65 -14.96 3.01
CA ILE A 259 -1.19 -14.84 3.22
C ILE A 259 -0.57 -16.19 3.55
N ALA A 260 -1.22 -16.98 4.41
CA ALA A 260 -0.78 -18.32 4.77
C ALA A 260 -0.72 -19.28 3.57
N LYS A 261 -1.70 -19.21 2.66
CA LYS A 261 -1.83 -20.09 1.49
C LYS A 261 -0.95 -19.67 0.30
N LEU A 262 -0.53 -18.40 0.22
CA LEU A 262 0.23 -17.88 -0.92
C LEU A 262 1.54 -18.63 -1.19
N PRO A 263 2.40 -18.93 -0.19
CA PRO A 263 3.60 -19.75 -0.42
C PRO A 263 3.31 -21.13 -0.99
N CYS A 264 2.23 -21.79 -0.54
CA CYS A 264 1.85 -23.11 -1.04
C CYS A 264 1.47 -23.06 -2.52
N VAL A 265 0.65 -22.07 -2.91
CA VAL A 265 0.26 -21.86 -4.32
C VAL A 265 1.50 -21.53 -5.16
N ALA A 266 2.30 -20.57 -4.71
CA ALA A 266 3.49 -20.12 -5.43
C ALA A 266 4.49 -21.28 -5.60
N ALA A 267 4.83 -21.99 -4.53
CA ALA A 267 5.75 -23.11 -4.60
C ALA A 267 5.25 -24.26 -5.49
N LYS A 268 3.94 -24.52 -5.50
CA LYS A 268 3.35 -25.53 -6.40
C LYS A 268 3.50 -25.12 -7.86
N ILE A 269 3.27 -23.85 -8.20
CA ILE A 269 3.54 -23.31 -9.55
C ILE A 269 5.03 -23.48 -9.90
N TYR A 270 5.93 -23.10 -8.99
CA TYR A 270 7.37 -23.22 -9.20
C TYR A 270 7.80 -24.66 -9.49
N ARG A 271 7.34 -25.62 -8.67
CA ARG A 271 7.70 -27.03 -8.84
C ARG A 271 7.06 -27.65 -10.08
N ASN A 272 5.81 -27.32 -10.39
CA ASN A 272 5.14 -27.79 -11.60
C ASN A 272 5.87 -27.33 -12.87
N LEU A 273 6.35 -26.08 -12.89
CA LEU A 273 7.04 -25.52 -14.06
C LEU A 273 8.51 -25.91 -14.16
N TYR A 274 9.23 -25.97 -13.04
CA TYR A 274 10.69 -25.98 -13.04
C TYR A 274 11.32 -27.13 -12.25
N ARG A 275 10.52 -27.99 -11.61
CA ARG A 275 10.97 -29.16 -10.84
C ARG A 275 10.06 -30.38 -11.08
N GLU A 276 9.62 -30.54 -12.32
CA GLU A 276 8.92 -31.73 -12.84
C GLU A 276 7.65 -32.12 -12.06
N GLY A 277 6.96 -31.15 -11.46
CA GLY A 277 5.74 -31.41 -10.67
C GLY A 277 6.00 -32.14 -9.35
N SER A 278 7.23 -32.09 -8.84
CA SER A 278 7.56 -32.67 -7.54
C SER A 278 6.74 -32.07 -6.39
N SER A 279 6.47 -32.87 -5.37
CA SER A 279 5.71 -32.43 -4.19
C SER A 279 6.38 -31.24 -3.48
N ILE A 280 5.57 -30.28 -3.00
CA ILE A 280 6.04 -29.17 -2.17
C ILE A 280 6.34 -29.58 -0.72
N GLY A 281 6.00 -30.82 -0.32
CA GLY A 281 6.17 -31.29 1.05
C GLY A 281 5.07 -30.81 1.99
N ALA A 282 5.34 -30.88 3.30
CA ALA A 282 4.42 -30.46 4.35
C ALA A 282 4.90 -29.15 5.00
N ILE A 283 3.96 -28.37 5.52
CA ILE A 283 4.25 -27.22 6.37
C ILE A 283 4.81 -27.70 7.71
N ASP A 284 5.92 -27.13 8.15
CA ASP A 284 6.44 -27.29 9.50
C ASP A 284 5.97 -26.12 10.37
N SER A 285 5.17 -26.43 11.39
CA SER A 285 4.59 -25.44 12.29
C SER A 285 5.58 -24.79 13.25
N ASN A 286 6.83 -25.26 13.27
CA ASN A 286 7.92 -24.66 14.05
C ASN A 286 8.78 -23.69 13.25
N LEU A 287 8.58 -23.61 11.94
CA LEU A 287 9.34 -22.70 11.06
C LEU A 287 8.54 -21.42 10.77
N ASP A 288 9.27 -20.34 10.52
CA ASP A 288 8.68 -19.10 10.00
C ASP A 288 8.20 -19.27 8.55
N TRP A 289 7.41 -18.31 8.09
CA TRP A 289 6.74 -18.30 6.80
C TRP A 289 7.72 -18.34 5.63
N SER A 290 8.82 -17.60 5.72
CA SER A 290 9.83 -17.56 4.66
C SER A 290 10.60 -18.87 4.56
N HIS A 291 10.92 -19.49 5.69
CA HIS A 291 11.59 -20.78 5.73
C HIS A 291 10.70 -21.91 5.22
N ASN A 292 9.42 -21.95 5.62
CA ASN A 292 8.45 -22.85 5.01
C ASN A 292 8.37 -22.63 3.49
N PHE A 293 8.38 -21.37 3.03
CA PHE A 293 8.35 -21.08 1.60
C PHE A 293 9.59 -21.58 0.85
N THR A 294 10.80 -21.35 1.36
CA THR A 294 12.03 -21.86 0.70
C THR A 294 12.09 -23.37 0.68
N ASN A 295 11.65 -24.05 1.76
CA ASN A 295 11.54 -25.51 1.80
C ASN A 295 10.57 -26.02 0.73
N MET A 296 9.40 -25.39 0.63
CA MET A 296 8.41 -25.74 -0.39
C MET A 296 8.91 -25.46 -1.82
N LEU A 297 9.74 -24.43 -2.04
CA LEU A 297 10.40 -24.18 -3.33
C LEU A 297 11.50 -25.21 -3.66
N GLY A 298 12.00 -25.92 -2.65
CA GLY A 298 13.07 -26.93 -2.80
C GLY A 298 14.48 -26.39 -2.58
N TYR A 299 14.62 -25.28 -1.86
CA TYR A 299 15.90 -24.69 -1.48
C TYR A 299 16.20 -24.98 -0.01
N SER A 300 17.43 -25.41 0.28
CA SER A 300 17.90 -25.76 1.63
C SER A 300 19.05 -24.88 2.13
N ASP A 301 19.57 -23.97 1.29
CA ASP A 301 20.60 -23.03 1.70
C ASP A 301 20.00 -22.01 2.69
N SER A 302 20.56 -21.97 3.90
CA SER A 302 20.10 -21.07 4.97
C SER A 302 20.21 -19.60 4.58
N GLN A 303 21.19 -19.24 3.75
CA GLN A 303 21.36 -17.87 3.27
C GLN A 303 20.31 -17.52 2.20
N PHE A 304 19.80 -18.49 1.45
CA PHE A 304 18.65 -18.24 0.58
C PHE A 304 17.38 -17.99 1.39
N THR A 305 17.21 -18.67 2.53
CA THR A 305 16.11 -18.37 3.47
C THR A 305 16.24 -16.96 4.06
N GLU A 306 17.43 -16.53 4.47
CA GLU A 306 17.68 -15.14 4.90
C GLU A 306 17.37 -14.13 3.79
N LEU A 307 17.83 -14.40 2.55
CA LEU A 307 17.49 -13.59 1.39
C LEU A 307 15.97 -13.49 1.20
N MET A 308 15.25 -14.61 1.34
CA MET A 308 13.80 -14.64 1.18
C MET A 308 13.09 -13.81 2.26
N ARG A 309 13.54 -13.87 3.51
CA ARG A 309 13.03 -13.02 4.62
C ARG A 309 13.20 -11.54 4.30
N LEU A 310 14.40 -11.14 3.88
CA LEU A 310 14.68 -9.76 3.46
C LEU A 310 13.83 -9.35 2.26
N TYR A 311 13.81 -10.16 1.20
CA TYR A 311 13.09 -9.90 -0.05
C TYR A 311 11.60 -9.68 0.22
N LEU A 312 10.97 -10.59 0.96
CA LEU A 312 9.53 -10.53 1.27
C LEU A 312 9.19 -9.35 2.18
N THR A 313 10.12 -8.91 3.04
CA THR A 313 9.94 -7.73 3.88
C THR A 313 10.00 -6.42 3.08
N ILE A 314 10.99 -6.25 2.19
CA ILE A 314 11.24 -4.94 1.54
C ILE A 314 10.35 -4.67 0.31
N HIS A 315 9.76 -5.71 -0.30
CA HIS A 315 8.82 -5.55 -1.41
C HIS A 315 7.34 -5.51 -0.97
N SER A 316 7.12 -5.61 0.35
CA SER A 316 5.81 -5.82 0.97
C SER A 316 4.80 -4.73 0.65
N ASP A 317 5.25 -3.48 0.58
CA ASP A 317 4.39 -2.34 0.33
C ASP A 317 5.15 -1.15 -0.30
N HIS A 318 4.45 -0.30 -1.05
CA HIS A 318 5.01 0.93 -1.60
C HIS A 318 3.91 1.91 -2.03
N GLU A 319 3.21 2.46 -1.03
CA GLU A 319 2.04 3.32 -1.18
C GLU A 319 0.86 2.66 -1.94
N GLY A 320 -0.24 3.40 -2.09
CA GLY A 320 -1.43 2.94 -2.79
C GLY A 320 -1.52 3.26 -4.28
N GLY A 321 -0.62 4.11 -4.80
CA GLY A 321 -0.72 4.63 -6.17
C GLY A 321 -0.18 3.69 -7.26
N ASN A 322 0.56 2.65 -6.89
CA ASN A 322 1.03 1.65 -7.85
C ASN A 322 -0.14 0.73 -8.28
N VAL A 323 -0.08 0.19 -9.50
CA VAL A 323 -1.20 -0.51 -10.14
C VAL A 323 -1.73 -1.67 -9.30
N SER A 324 -0.86 -2.48 -8.68
CA SER A 324 -1.30 -3.64 -7.90
C SER A 324 -1.99 -3.22 -6.59
N ALA A 325 -1.43 -2.25 -5.86
CA ALA A 325 -2.06 -1.74 -4.64
C ALA A 325 -3.39 -1.04 -4.93
N HIS A 326 -3.42 -0.18 -5.96
CA HIS A 326 -4.64 0.51 -6.36
C HIS A 326 -5.72 -0.45 -6.84
N THR A 327 -5.37 -1.46 -7.64
CA THR A 327 -6.34 -2.46 -8.12
C THR A 327 -6.95 -3.25 -6.96
N SER A 328 -6.15 -3.68 -5.98
CA SER A 328 -6.66 -4.32 -4.76
C SER A 328 -7.64 -3.41 -4.01
N HIS A 329 -7.28 -2.14 -3.85
CA HIS A 329 -8.12 -1.15 -3.20
C HIS A 329 -9.44 -0.92 -3.95
N LEU A 330 -9.37 -0.73 -5.27
CA LEU A 330 -10.49 -0.46 -6.15
C LEU A 330 -11.50 -1.62 -6.14
N VAL A 331 -11.04 -2.86 -6.37
CA VAL A 331 -11.89 -4.06 -6.36
C VAL A 331 -12.46 -4.28 -4.96
N GLY A 332 -11.64 -4.15 -3.91
CA GLY A 332 -12.10 -4.26 -2.54
C GLY A 332 -13.11 -3.18 -2.13
N SER A 333 -13.09 -1.99 -2.76
CA SER A 333 -14.05 -0.91 -2.50
C SER A 333 -15.48 -1.27 -2.93
N ALA A 334 -15.61 -2.22 -3.87
CA ALA A 334 -16.90 -2.81 -4.27
C ALA A 334 -17.35 -3.95 -3.34
N LEU A 335 -16.67 -4.14 -2.20
CA LEU A 335 -16.91 -5.22 -1.24
C LEU A 335 -16.66 -6.62 -1.81
N SER A 336 -15.79 -6.75 -2.81
CA SER A 336 -15.16 -8.03 -3.13
C SER A 336 -14.25 -8.48 -1.98
N ASP A 337 -14.17 -9.78 -1.74
CA ASP A 337 -13.33 -10.37 -0.71
C ASP A 337 -11.82 -10.23 -1.02
N PRO A 338 -10.94 -10.51 -0.03
CA PRO A 338 -9.49 -10.42 -0.21
C PRO A 338 -8.92 -11.27 -1.35
N TYR A 339 -9.47 -12.45 -1.62
CA TYR A 339 -8.98 -13.33 -2.68
C TYR A 339 -9.22 -12.70 -4.05
N LEU A 340 -10.44 -12.24 -4.33
CA LEU A 340 -10.76 -11.57 -5.59
C LEU A 340 -10.00 -10.26 -5.77
N SER A 341 -9.89 -9.47 -4.71
CA SER A 341 -9.15 -8.19 -4.73
C SER A 341 -7.66 -8.40 -5.02
N PHE A 342 -7.05 -9.40 -4.37
CA PHE A 342 -5.63 -9.74 -4.59
C PHE A 342 -5.39 -10.39 -5.95
N SER A 343 -6.27 -11.27 -6.41
CA SER A 343 -6.23 -11.86 -7.77
C SER A 343 -6.18 -10.78 -8.86
N ALA A 344 -7.06 -9.78 -8.76
CA ALA A 344 -7.09 -8.65 -9.69
C ALA A 344 -5.79 -7.83 -9.61
N ALA A 345 -5.28 -7.61 -8.39
CA ALA A 345 -3.99 -6.95 -8.18
C ALA A 345 -2.83 -7.71 -8.82
N MET A 346 -2.84 -9.05 -8.83
CA MET A 346 -1.83 -9.86 -9.52
C MET A 346 -1.89 -9.73 -11.03
N ASN A 347 -3.09 -9.56 -11.61
CA ASN A 347 -3.22 -9.27 -13.04
C ASN A 347 -2.64 -7.91 -13.40
N GLY A 348 -2.85 -6.89 -12.54
CA GLY A 348 -2.19 -5.60 -12.67
C GLY A 348 -0.66 -5.68 -12.50
N LEU A 349 -0.20 -6.50 -11.54
CA LEU A 349 1.24 -6.72 -11.29
C LEU A 349 1.94 -7.42 -12.45
N ALA A 350 1.25 -8.32 -13.15
CA ALA A 350 1.78 -8.99 -14.34
C ALA A 350 1.99 -8.05 -15.54
N GLY A 351 1.45 -6.82 -15.48
CA GLY A 351 1.64 -5.82 -16.52
C GLY A 351 3.12 -5.45 -16.72
N PRO A 352 3.63 -5.39 -17.96
CA PRO A 352 5.03 -5.09 -18.25
C PRO A 352 5.57 -3.78 -17.66
N LEU A 353 4.70 -2.79 -17.47
CA LEU A 353 5.05 -1.48 -16.90
C LEU A 353 5.09 -1.47 -15.36
N HIS A 354 4.83 -2.62 -14.71
CA HIS A 354 4.81 -2.74 -13.26
C HIS A 354 5.75 -3.85 -12.77
N GLY A 355 5.45 -5.12 -13.06
CA GLY A 355 6.12 -6.26 -12.42
C GLY A 355 7.34 -6.84 -13.14
N LEU A 356 7.78 -6.27 -14.27
CA LEU A 356 8.91 -6.81 -15.05
C LEU A 356 10.24 -6.09 -14.81
N ALA A 357 10.30 -5.06 -13.96
CA ALA A 357 11.53 -4.30 -13.72
C ALA A 357 12.71 -5.20 -13.28
N ASN A 358 12.44 -6.21 -12.44
CA ASN A 358 13.44 -7.19 -11.98
C ASN A 358 13.85 -8.23 -13.06
N GLN A 359 13.22 -8.23 -14.25
CA GLN A 359 13.50 -9.18 -15.33
C GLN A 359 14.30 -8.55 -16.49
N VAL A 360 14.53 -7.23 -16.45
CA VAL A 360 15.23 -6.48 -17.51
C VAL A 360 16.34 -5.61 -16.89
N VAL A 361 17.21 -5.03 -17.72
CA VAL A 361 18.24 -4.05 -17.27
C VAL A 361 17.71 -2.59 -17.32
N PRO A 362 16.69 -2.24 -16.54
CA PRO A 362 16.48 -0.88 -16.05
C PRO A 362 16.27 -0.86 -14.53
N GLY A 363 16.86 0.13 -13.89
CA GLY A 363 16.63 0.36 -12.46
C GLY A 363 17.29 1.62 -11.93
N TYR A 364 17.81 2.48 -12.82
CA TYR A 364 18.36 3.79 -12.51
C TYR A 364 17.43 4.87 -13.05
N GLY A 365 17.18 5.91 -12.26
CA GLY A 365 16.25 6.97 -12.63
C GLY A 365 14.95 6.88 -11.84
N HIS A 366 14.72 7.82 -10.93
CA HIS A 366 13.45 7.93 -10.21
C HIS A 366 12.84 9.32 -10.37
N ALA A 367 11.52 9.41 -10.50
CA ALA A 367 10.83 10.69 -10.61
C ALA A 367 10.79 11.51 -9.30
N VAL A 368 11.00 10.87 -8.14
CA VAL A 368 10.67 11.40 -6.80
C VAL A 368 11.84 11.22 -5.84
N LEU A 369 12.35 9.99 -5.68
CA LEU A 369 13.42 9.71 -4.73
C LEU A 369 14.73 10.38 -5.15
N ARG A 370 15.34 11.13 -4.24
CA ARG A 370 16.53 11.95 -4.51
C ARG A 370 17.86 11.28 -4.21
N LYS A 371 17.84 10.11 -3.57
CA LYS A 371 19.02 9.29 -3.23
C LYS A 371 18.80 7.82 -3.62
N THR A 372 19.81 6.99 -3.42
CA THR A 372 19.71 5.53 -3.58
C THR A 372 18.58 4.98 -2.73
N ASP A 373 17.75 4.12 -3.32
CA ASP A 373 16.68 3.42 -2.61
C ASP A 373 17.25 2.63 -1.41
N PRO A 374 16.74 2.83 -0.19
CA PRO A 374 17.15 2.02 0.96
C PRO A 374 16.98 0.52 0.73
N ARG A 375 16.00 0.12 -0.10
CA ARG A 375 15.78 -1.28 -0.46
C ARG A 375 16.85 -1.83 -1.42
N TYR A 376 17.46 -0.97 -2.24
CA TYR A 376 18.67 -1.33 -3.00
C TYR A 376 19.85 -1.48 -2.03
N THR A 377 19.96 -0.57 -1.06
CA THR A 377 21.07 -0.52 -0.11
C THR A 377 21.13 -1.77 0.78
N CYS A 378 20.01 -2.20 1.38
CA CYS A 378 20.02 -3.41 2.21
C CYS A 378 20.35 -4.68 1.42
N GLN A 379 19.86 -4.81 0.18
CA GLN A 379 20.23 -5.91 -0.72
C GLN A 379 21.72 -5.88 -1.09
N ARG A 380 22.27 -4.69 -1.27
CA ARG A 380 23.69 -4.50 -1.52
C ARG A 380 24.53 -4.91 -0.31
N GLU A 381 24.10 -4.59 0.91
CA GLU A 381 24.75 -5.02 2.15
C GLU A 381 24.73 -6.54 2.29
N PHE A 382 23.58 -7.17 2.04
CA PHE A 382 23.44 -8.62 1.99
C PHE A 382 24.43 -9.24 0.99
N ALA A 383 24.51 -8.70 -0.24
CA ALA A 383 25.42 -9.19 -1.26
C ALA A 383 26.90 -9.08 -0.85
N MET A 384 27.29 -7.95 -0.26
CA MET A 384 28.67 -7.74 0.22
C MET A 384 29.06 -8.75 1.29
N LYS A 385 28.12 -9.18 2.12
CA LYS A 385 28.38 -10.14 3.19
C LYS A 385 28.41 -11.59 2.70
N HIS A 386 27.51 -11.95 1.80
CA HIS A 386 27.23 -13.36 1.48
C HIS A 386 27.71 -13.80 0.09
N LEU A 387 27.87 -12.88 -0.87
CA LEU A 387 28.33 -13.18 -2.22
C LEU A 387 29.24 -12.08 -2.82
N PRO A 388 30.24 -11.55 -2.09
CA PRO A 388 31.07 -10.43 -2.56
C PRO A 388 31.90 -10.76 -3.81
N ASN A 389 32.13 -12.06 -4.05
CA ASN A 389 32.97 -12.54 -5.14
C ASN A 389 32.20 -12.87 -6.41
N ASP A 390 30.86 -12.89 -6.37
CA ASP A 390 30.02 -13.20 -7.52
C ASP A 390 30.26 -12.21 -8.68
N PRO A 391 30.52 -12.70 -9.92
CA PRO A 391 30.81 -11.84 -11.05
C PRO A 391 29.66 -10.89 -11.42
N MET A 392 28.40 -11.35 -11.32
CA MET A 392 27.24 -10.53 -11.64
C MET A 392 27.02 -9.44 -10.58
N PHE A 393 27.23 -9.76 -9.30
CA PHE A 393 27.20 -8.76 -8.24
C PHE A 393 28.30 -7.72 -8.41
N LYS A 394 29.52 -8.14 -8.77
CA LYS A 394 30.62 -7.20 -9.09
C LYS A 394 30.23 -6.26 -10.23
N LEU A 395 29.55 -6.74 -11.26
CA LEU A 395 29.01 -5.91 -12.32
C LEU A 395 27.96 -4.92 -11.80
N VAL A 396 26.98 -5.36 -11.00
CA VAL A 396 25.98 -4.48 -10.36
C VAL A 396 26.66 -3.40 -9.49
N ALA A 397 27.66 -3.77 -8.70
CA ALA A 397 28.43 -2.86 -7.86
C ALA A 397 29.29 -1.88 -8.68
N GLN A 398 29.79 -2.30 -9.85
CA GLN A 398 30.49 -1.42 -10.78
C GLN A 398 29.52 -0.43 -11.44
N LEU A 399 28.34 -0.88 -11.86
CA LEU A 399 27.28 0.00 -12.39
C LEU A 399 26.88 1.06 -11.37
N TYR A 400 26.77 0.70 -10.09
CA TYR A 400 26.47 1.65 -9.00
C TYR A 400 27.49 2.79 -8.89
N LYS A 401 28.76 2.52 -9.18
CA LYS A 401 29.83 3.53 -9.15
C LYS A 401 29.86 4.42 -10.39
N ILE A 402 29.45 3.90 -11.55
CA ILE A 402 29.64 4.56 -12.84
C ILE A 402 28.37 5.28 -13.30
N VAL A 403 27.24 4.56 -13.31
CA VAL A 403 26.00 5.01 -13.96
C VAL A 403 25.46 6.33 -13.40
N PRO A 404 25.44 6.58 -12.08
CA PRO A 404 24.89 7.84 -11.57
C PRO A 404 25.60 9.08 -12.11
N ASN A 405 26.93 9.05 -12.20
CA ASN A 405 27.71 10.17 -12.72
C ASN A 405 27.46 10.39 -14.23
N VAL A 406 27.40 9.30 -15.01
CA VAL A 406 27.08 9.37 -16.45
C VAL A 406 25.69 9.99 -16.67
N LEU A 407 24.70 9.61 -15.85
CA LEU A 407 23.34 10.17 -15.94
C LEU A 407 23.27 11.65 -15.54
N LEU A 408 24.08 12.08 -14.57
CA LEU A 408 24.22 13.49 -14.19
C LEU A 408 24.87 14.30 -15.32
N GLU A 409 25.95 13.80 -15.93
CA GLU A 409 26.62 14.44 -17.06
C GLU A 409 25.70 14.58 -18.28
N GLN A 410 24.82 13.59 -18.52
CA GLN A 410 23.85 13.65 -19.60
C GLN A 410 22.74 14.71 -19.35
N GLY A 411 22.47 15.07 -18.09
CA GLY A 411 21.49 16.10 -17.72
C GLY A 411 20.01 15.77 -17.97
N LYS A 412 19.68 14.55 -18.40
CA LYS A 412 18.29 14.13 -18.69
C LYS A 412 17.59 13.50 -17.48
N ALA A 413 18.33 12.77 -16.65
CA ALA A 413 17.77 12.07 -15.50
C ALA A 413 17.68 13.04 -14.30
N LYS A 414 16.47 13.22 -13.76
CA LYS A 414 16.26 14.10 -12.60
C LYS A 414 16.92 13.56 -11.34
N ASN A 415 16.78 12.26 -11.07
CA ASN A 415 17.44 11.58 -9.96
C ASN A 415 18.10 10.29 -10.48
N PRO A 416 19.44 10.22 -10.54
CA PRO A 416 20.19 9.20 -11.29
C PRO A 416 20.47 7.91 -10.50
N TRP A 417 19.77 7.69 -9.38
CA TRP A 417 20.07 6.62 -8.43
C TRP A 417 19.31 5.34 -8.71
N PRO A 418 19.82 4.17 -8.26
CA PRO A 418 19.14 2.92 -8.47
C PRO A 418 17.99 2.67 -7.49
N ASN A 419 17.07 1.81 -7.91
CA ASN A 419 15.96 1.28 -7.12
C ASN A 419 16.16 -0.20 -6.78
N VAL A 420 15.24 -0.76 -5.98
CA VAL A 420 15.24 -2.17 -5.54
C VAL A 420 15.42 -3.20 -6.65
N ASP A 421 14.86 -2.97 -7.84
CA ASP A 421 14.83 -3.92 -8.96
C ASP A 421 16.20 -4.02 -9.67
N ALA A 422 17.07 -3.04 -9.48
CA ALA A 422 18.44 -3.07 -10.00
C ALA A 422 19.36 -4.09 -9.28
N HIS A 423 18.89 -4.73 -8.19
CA HIS A 423 19.71 -5.60 -7.34
C HIS A 423 19.10 -6.97 -7.05
N SER A 424 17.78 -7.11 -7.03
CA SER A 424 17.14 -8.35 -6.57
C SER A 424 17.40 -9.56 -7.47
N GLY A 425 17.43 -9.37 -8.79
CA GLY A 425 17.67 -10.46 -9.74
C GLY A 425 19.01 -11.16 -9.53
N VAL A 426 20.09 -10.41 -9.26
CA VAL A 426 21.41 -11.02 -9.05
C VAL A 426 21.48 -11.84 -7.77
N LEU A 427 20.75 -11.44 -6.73
CA LEU A 427 20.66 -12.20 -5.48
C LEU A 427 19.92 -13.52 -5.71
N LEU A 428 18.77 -13.48 -6.37
CA LEU A 428 18.00 -14.69 -6.69
C LEU A 428 18.80 -15.65 -7.58
N GLN A 429 19.42 -15.12 -8.64
CA GLN A 429 20.23 -15.90 -9.57
C GLN A 429 21.40 -16.60 -8.88
N TYR A 430 22.09 -15.93 -7.95
CA TYR A 430 23.24 -16.51 -7.23
C TYR A 430 22.87 -17.79 -6.47
N TYR A 431 21.70 -17.83 -5.83
CA TYR A 431 21.24 -19.00 -5.08
C TYR A 431 20.55 -20.06 -5.95
N GLY A 432 20.51 -19.88 -7.28
CA GLY A 432 19.96 -20.87 -8.21
C GLY A 432 18.51 -20.62 -8.65
N MET A 433 17.87 -19.54 -8.17
CA MET A 433 16.55 -19.10 -8.63
C MET A 433 16.73 -18.30 -9.93
N THR A 434 16.90 -19.00 -11.04
CA THR A 434 17.23 -18.41 -12.35
C THR A 434 16.02 -18.18 -13.27
N GLU A 435 14.84 -18.66 -12.87
CA GLU A 435 13.64 -18.63 -13.70
C GLU A 435 12.95 -17.26 -13.65
N MET A 436 13.46 -16.29 -14.41
CA MET A 436 13.04 -14.87 -14.34
C MET A 436 11.53 -14.63 -14.46
N ASN A 437 10.81 -15.41 -15.28
CA ASN A 437 9.35 -15.32 -15.40
C ASN A 437 8.60 -15.54 -14.06
N TYR A 438 9.27 -16.18 -13.09
CA TYR A 438 8.73 -16.45 -11.76
C TYR A 438 9.00 -15.33 -10.75
N TYR A 439 9.93 -14.40 -11.01
CA TYR A 439 10.30 -13.35 -10.04
C TYR A 439 9.10 -12.47 -9.64
N THR A 440 8.18 -12.22 -10.56
CA THR A 440 6.96 -11.45 -10.29
C THR A 440 6.00 -12.21 -9.35
N VAL A 441 6.04 -13.54 -9.29
CA VAL A 441 5.29 -14.33 -8.30
C VAL A 441 5.83 -14.08 -6.90
N LEU A 442 7.15 -14.08 -6.72
CA LEU A 442 7.79 -13.71 -5.44
C LEU A 442 7.39 -12.29 -5.01
N PHE A 443 7.38 -11.35 -5.97
CA PHE A 443 6.90 -9.99 -5.71
C PHE A 443 5.42 -9.98 -5.29
N GLY A 444 4.56 -10.75 -5.96
CA GLY A 444 3.16 -10.92 -5.57
C GLY A 444 3.01 -11.41 -4.13
N VAL A 445 3.71 -12.49 -3.77
CA VAL A 445 3.70 -13.06 -2.41
C VAL A 445 4.10 -12.01 -1.36
N SER A 446 5.17 -11.25 -1.61
CA SER A 446 5.57 -10.15 -0.73
C SER A 446 4.50 -9.05 -0.65
N ARG A 447 4.02 -8.57 -1.80
CA ARG A 447 3.07 -7.45 -1.91
C ARG A 447 1.74 -7.72 -1.22
N ALA A 448 1.36 -8.98 -1.04
CA ALA A 448 0.19 -9.38 -0.28
C ALA A 448 0.17 -8.77 1.12
N LEU A 449 1.32 -8.70 1.79
CA LEU A 449 1.44 -8.18 3.16
C LEU A 449 0.94 -6.74 3.25
N GLY A 450 1.34 -5.86 2.34
CA GLY A 450 0.91 -4.47 2.29
C GLY A 450 -0.55 -4.31 1.89
N VAL A 451 -0.92 -4.85 0.73
CA VAL A 451 -2.26 -4.61 0.16
C VAL A 451 -3.38 -5.22 0.99
N LEU A 452 -3.14 -6.36 1.64
CA LEU A 452 -4.13 -6.98 2.53
C LEU A 452 -4.21 -6.27 3.88
N SER A 453 -3.09 -5.79 4.43
CA SER A 453 -3.09 -4.92 5.61
C SER A 453 -3.94 -3.67 5.36
N GLN A 454 -3.76 -3.00 4.21
CA GLN A 454 -4.58 -1.86 3.84
C GLN A 454 -6.05 -2.26 3.60
N LEU A 455 -6.33 -3.43 3.03
CA LEU A 455 -7.71 -3.87 2.75
C LEU A 455 -8.51 -4.05 4.05
N VAL A 456 -7.88 -4.62 5.08
CA VAL A 456 -8.44 -4.71 6.43
C VAL A 456 -8.79 -3.31 6.97
N TRP A 457 -7.84 -2.36 6.92
CA TRP A 457 -8.09 -0.98 7.34
C TRP A 457 -9.16 -0.28 6.50
N SER A 458 -9.22 -0.52 5.20
CA SER A 458 -10.22 0.08 4.32
C SER A 458 -11.64 -0.34 4.70
N ARG A 459 -11.83 -1.57 5.18
CA ARG A 459 -13.11 -2.04 5.74
C ARG A 459 -13.34 -1.53 7.15
N ALA A 460 -12.31 -1.52 8.00
CA ALA A 460 -12.40 -1.03 9.37
C ALA A 460 -12.80 0.45 9.42
N LEU A 461 -12.28 1.26 8.51
CA LEU A 461 -12.59 2.68 8.38
C LEU A 461 -13.85 2.97 7.55
N GLY A 462 -14.48 1.92 7.00
CA GLY A 462 -15.70 2.03 6.22
C GLY A 462 -15.55 2.86 4.95
N PHE A 463 -14.39 2.79 4.28
CA PHE A 463 -14.14 3.50 3.03
C PHE A 463 -15.20 3.13 1.99
N PRO A 464 -15.72 4.12 1.24
CA PRO A 464 -16.79 3.92 0.27
C PRO A 464 -16.27 3.25 -1.00
N LEU A 465 -17.20 2.90 -1.90
CA LEU A 465 -16.90 2.54 -3.28
C LEU A 465 -16.07 3.65 -3.95
N GLU A 466 -14.95 3.28 -4.55
CA GLU A 466 -14.17 4.19 -5.39
C GLU A 466 -14.88 4.40 -6.72
N ARG A 467 -15.16 5.66 -7.07
CA ARG A 467 -15.98 6.00 -8.24
C ARG A 467 -15.59 7.37 -8.84
N PRO A 468 -14.39 7.50 -9.44
CA PRO A 468 -14.00 8.74 -10.13
C PRO A 468 -14.96 9.04 -11.29
N LYS A 469 -15.09 10.32 -11.63
CA LYS A 469 -15.90 10.75 -12.78
C LYS A 469 -15.03 10.78 -14.04
N SER A 470 -15.44 10.06 -15.07
CA SER A 470 -14.82 10.15 -16.41
C SER A 470 -15.43 11.29 -17.23
N MET A 471 -14.64 11.80 -18.19
CA MET A 471 -15.07 12.77 -19.19
C MET A 471 -14.47 12.39 -20.55
N SER A 472 -15.21 12.63 -21.63
CA SER A 472 -14.67 12.55 -22.99
C SER A 472 -13.86 13.81 -23.33
N THR A 473 -13.06 13.74 -24.41
CA THR A 473 -12.36 14.92 -24.96
C THR A 473 -13.33 16.08 -25.22
N ASP A 474 -14.45 15.84 -25.90
CA ASP A 474 -15.46 16.88 -26.17
C ASP A 474 -16.05 17.45 -24.87
N GLY A 475 -16.27 16.58 -23.87
CA GLY A 475 -16.72 17.02 -22.55
C GLY A 475 -15.72 17.95 -21.86
N LEU A 476 -14.42 17.65 -21.96
CA LEU A 476 -13.35 18.51 -21.44
C LEU A 476 -13.23 19.81 -22.23
N MET A 477 -13.28 19.77 -23.56
CA MET A 477 -13.26 20.95 -24.42
C MET A 477 -14.41 21.91 -24.08
N ASN A 478 -15.64 21.37 -23.98
CA ASN A 478 -16.80 22.14 -23.56
C ASN A 478 -16.64 22.71 -22.15
N LEU A 479 -16.09 21.94 -21.21
CA LEU A 479 -15.86 22.39 -19.83
C LEU A 479 -14.89 23.58 -19.75
N VAL A 480 -13.85 23.61 -20.59
CA VAL A 480 -12.86 24.70 -20.60
C VAL A 480 -13.16 25.79 -21.63
N GLY A 481 -14.28 25.69 -22.37
CA GLY A 481 -14.68 26.66 -23.40
C GLY A 481 -13.85 26.60 -24.68
N ALA A 482 -13.17 25.49 -24.96
CA ALA A 482 -12.48 25.27 -26.22
C ALA A 482 -13.50 24.95 -27.33
N LYS A 483 -13.34 25.57 -28.51
CA LYS A 483 -14.14 25.21 -29.69
C LYS A 483 -13.65 23.84 -30.20
N SER A 484 -14.56 22.91 -30.41
CA SER A 484 -14.29 21.68 -31.17
C SER A 484 -13.84 22.06 -32.57
N GLY A 485 -12.63 21.68 -32.94
CA GLY A 485 -12.00 21.96 -34.23
C GLY A 485 -12.44 21.02 -35.34
#